data_AF-A0A7C3PVB1-F1
#
_entry.id   AF-A0A7C3PVB1-F1
#
_cell.length_a   1.000
_cell.length_b   1.000
_cell.length_c   1.000
_cell.angle_alpha   90.00
_cell.angle_beta   90.00
_cell.angle_gamma   90.00
#
_symmetry.space_group_name_H-M   'P 1'
#
loop_
_entity.id
_entity.type
_entity.pdbx_description
1 polymer ?
#
loop_
_entity_poly.entity_id
_entity_poly.type
_entity_poly.pdbx_seq_one_letter_code
_entity_poly.pdbx_strand_id
1 'polypeptide(L)'
;MTTLSKQELLDRVLEGLRASGWAPEVKSDSHPFEIIVAKGSDVRRLRVYIWNITHGGGSARAADEYRIQITGVALPIEPAEGEQVLLLGWHEDLRVFAAFDPTLHRRPSPSSPSLQIPIGKLQAASSGSLARHVRGNGETALAFPPSKFGRYLANQPYLHRSAEEPESSLEALGRTESDSPEVSNVASLLEGTAGGRFQDGQRFLQSGEVRRAIELHAMDTARAYLECEGWAVEDVSAFAPYDLRATKGARVLHVEVKGTTSSGSTVLLTRNEV
;
A
#
# COMPACT_ATOMS: atom_id res chain seq x y z
N MET A 1 13.86 26.80 -0.74
CA MET A 1 13.32 25.50 -0.30
C MET A 1 13.44 25.42 1.20
N THR A 2 12.31 25.40 1.89
CA THR A 2 12.27 25.33 3.36
C THR A 2 12.63 23.92 3.81
N THR A 3 13.62 23.80 4.69
CA THR A 3 14.02 22.52 5.29
C THR A 3 13.30 22.35 6.62
N LEU A 4 12.55 21.26 6.78
CA LEU A 4 11.84 20.94 8.01
C LEU A 4 12.72 20.15 8.99
N SER A 5 12.48 20.34 10.28
CA SER A 5 13.00 19.48 11.35
C SER A 5 12.39 18.07 11.28
N LYS A 6 12.96 17.12 12.03
CA LYS A 6 12.41 15.75 12.09
C LYS A 6 11.01 15.74 12.69
N GLN A 7 10.74 16.56 13.71
CA GLN A 7 9.41 16.66 14.30
C GLN A 7 8.38 17.17 13.27
N GLU A 8 8.73 18.22 12.51
CA GLU A 8 7.84 18.73 11.48
C GLU A 8 7.61 17.71 10.35
N LEU A 9 8.63 16.92 9.98
CA LEU A 9 8.47 15.81 9.02
C LEU A 9 7.55 14.71 9.56
N LEU A 10 7.65 14.37 10.84
CA LEU A 10 6.71 13.45 11.50
C LEU A 10 5.28 14.01 11.41
N ASP A 11 5.09 15.30 11.69
CA ASP A 11 3.77 15.94 11.61
C ASP A 11 3.16 15.81 10.20
N ARG A 12 3.94 15.98 9.13
CA ARG A 12 3.46 15.77 7.75
C ARG A 12 3.02 14.33 7.50
N VAL A 13 3.78 13.34 8.00
CA VAL A 13 3.40 11.92 7.90
C VAL A 13 2.08 11.67 8.62
N LEU A 14 1.92 12.18 9.84
CA LEU A 14 0.70 12.04 10.63
C LEU A 14 -0.49 12.72 9.95
N GLU A 15 -0.30 13.89 9.35
CA GLU A 15 -1.31 14.58 8.55
C GLU A 15 -1.76 13.75 7.35
N GLY A 16 -0.83 13.19 6.57
CA GLY A 16 -1.16 12.33 5.43
C GLY A 16 -1.89 11.05 5.82
N LEU A 17 -1.49 10.42 6.93
CA LEU A 17 -2.20 9.26 7.49
C LEU A 17 -3.63 9.64 7.89
N ARG A 18 -3.81 10.72 8.65
CA ARG A 18 -5.15 11.19 9.08
C ARG A 18 -6.02 11.60 7.90
N ALA A 19 -5.47 12.32 6.92
CA ALA A 19 -6.18 12.75 5.71
C ALA A 19 -6.66 11.57 4.85
N SER A 20 -6.04 10.39 5.00
CA SER A 20 -6.45 9.16 4.32
C SER A 20 -7.30 8.22 5.19
N GLY A 21 -7.73 8.71 6.36
CA GLY A 21 -8.65 8.02 7.28
C GLY A 21 -7.96 7.02 8.21
N TRP A 22 -6.64 7.07 8.36
CA TRP A 22 -5.92 6.30 9.36
C TRP A 22 -5.83 7.07 10.68
N ALA A 23 -5.94 6.34 11.80
CA ALA A 23 -5.69 6.84 13.13
C ALA A 23 -4.26 6.45 13.55
N PRO A 24 -3.27 7.37 13.46
CA PRO A 24 -1.90 7.09 13.86
C PRO A 24 -1.68 7.27 15.37
N GLU A 25 -0.90 6.36 15.94
CA GLU A 25 -0.37 6.41 17.30
C GLU A 25 1.17 6.28 17.22
N VAL A 26 1.88 7.31 17.66
CA VAL A 26 3.36 7.34 17.66
C VAL A 26 3.88 6.52 18.84
N LYS A 27 4.74 5.54 18.56
CA LYS A 27 5.45 4.72 19.55
C LYS A 27 6.88 5.21 19.80
N SER A 28 7.50 5.78 18.77
CA SER A 28 8.79 6.46 18.84
C SER A 28 8.78 7.67 17.91
N ASP A 29 9.10 8.85 18.44
CA ASP A 29 9.30 10.10 17.71
C ASP A 29 10.78 10.37 17.37
N SER A 30 11.68 9.47 17.79
CA SER A 30 13.07 9.45 17.33
C SER A 30 13.16 8.81 15.95
N HIS A 31 13.90 9.40 15.02
CA HIS A 31 13.99 8.91 13.64
C HIS A 31 14.89 7.65 13.56
N PRO A 32 14.44 6.54 12.93
CA PRO A 32 13.17 6.33 12.22
C PRO A 32 11.95 6.24 13.14
N PHE A 33 10.85 6.88 12.73
CA PHE A 33 9.64 6.92 13.55
C PHE A 33 8.95 5.56 13.56
N GLU A 34 8.42 5.20 14.72
CA GLU A 34 7.59 4.01 14.86
C GLU A 34 6.16 4.44 15.10
N ILE A 35 5.24 4.01 14.23
CA ILE A 35 3.85 4.44 14.24
C ILE A 35 2.96 3.21 14.09
N ILE A 36 2.00 3.04 15.00
CA ILE A 36 0.90 2.12 14.79
C ILE A 36 -0.24 2.90 14.14
N VAL A 37 -0.79 2.39 13.05
CA VAL A 37 -1.94 3.02 12.38
C VAL A 37 -3.11 2.06 12.34
N ALA A 38 -4.31 2.57 12.57
CA ALA A 38 -5.53 1.80 12.49
C ALA A 38 -6.56 2.45 11.55
N LYS A 39 -7.27 1.64 10.76
CA LYS A 39 -8.44 2.05 9.98
C LYS A 39 -9.46 0.92 9.98
N GLY A 40 -10.50 1.06 10.80
CA GLY A 40 -11.43 -0.04 11.08
C GLY A 40 -10.70 -1.20 11.77
N SER A 41 -10.70 -2.38 11.16
CA SER A 41 -9.97 -3.56 11.64
C SER A 41 -8.54 -3.70 11.08
N ASP A 42 -8.15 -2.87 10.10
CA ASP A 42 -6.78 -2.89 9.56
C ASP A 42 -5.85 -2.13 10.52
N VAL A 43 -4.88 -2.85 11.11
CA VAL A 43 -3.88 -2.32 12.02
C VAL A 43 -2.50 -2.64 11.48
N ARG A 44 -1.65 -1.62 11.35
CA ARG A 44 -0.30 -1.76 10.79
C ARG A 44 0.74 -1.14 11.69
N ARG A 45 1.91 -1.78 11.75
CA ARG A 45 3.11 -1.26 12.38
C ARG A 45 4.00 -0.66 11.31
N LEU A 46 4.20 0.64 11.36
CA LEU A 46 5.00 1.39 10.39
C LEU A 46 6.33 1.78 11.00
N ARG A 47 7.41 1.53 10.25
CA ARG A 47 8.72 2.16 10.50
C ARG A 47 8.99 3.16 9.40
N VAL A 48 9.01 4.44 9.75
CA VAL A 48 9.02 5.54 8.79
C VAL A 48 10.37 6.23 8.78
N TYR A 49 11.05 6.07 7.65
CA TYR A 49 12.25 6.81 7.31
C TYR A 49 11.88 7.99 6.43
N ILE A 50 12.16 9.23 6.86
CA ILE A 50 11.84 10.42 6.07
C ILE A 50 12.92 11.50 6.13
N TRP A 51 13.17 12.16 5.00
CA TRP A 51 14.06 13.31 4.88
C TRP A 51 13.42 14.41 4.02
N ASN A 52 13.96 15.63 4.13
CA ASN A 52 13.61 16.70 3.21
C ASN A 52 14.12 16.37 1.80
N ILE A 53 13.25 16.57 0.82
CA ILE A 53 13.63 16.57 -0.58
C ILE A 53 14.34 17.88 -0.87
N THR A 54 15.55 17.77 -1.41
CA THR A 54 16.40 18.90 -1.76
C THR A 54 16.68 18.88 -3.26
N HIS A 55 16.87 20.06 -3.83
CA HIS A 55 17.30 20.15 -5.23
C HIS A 55 18.72 19.56 -5.41
N GLY A 56 18.92 18.79 -6.47
CA GLY A 56 20.19 18.15 -6.80
C GLY A 56 21.23 19.15 -7.32
N GLY A 57 21.86 19.91 -6.43
CA GLY A 57 22.65 21.09 -6.78
C GLY A 57 23.85 20.95 -7.75
N GLY A 58 24.06 22.05 -8.48
CA GLY A 58 25.26 22.43 -9.24
C GLY A 58 24.90 22.95 -10.64
N SER A 59 25.51 24.06 -11.11
CA SER A 59 25.29 24.67 -12.44
C SER A 59 25.61 23.77 -13.66
N ALA A 60 25.97 22.51 -13.42
CA ALA A 60 26.40 21.52 -14.41
C ALA A 60 25.52 20.25 -14.44
N ARG A 61 24.39 20.20 -13.71
CA ARG A 61 23.48 19.03 -13.68
C ARG A 61 22.03 19.44 -13.96
N ALA A 62 21.24 18.50 -14.46
CA ALA A 62 19.87 18.74 -14.94
C ALA A 62 19.04 19.50 -13.89
N ALA A 63 18.48 20.64 -14.29
CA ALA A 63 17.70 21.54 -13.44
C ALA A 63 16.41 20.91 -12.86
N ASP A 64 16.13 19.65 -13.22
CA ASP A 64 14.86 18.97 -12.99
C ASP A 64 14.98 17.79 -12.02
N GLU A 65 16.12 17.60 -11.35
CA GLU A 65 16.35 16.45 -10.46
C GLU A 65 16.37 16.83 -8.97
N TYR A 66 15.56 16.14 -8.18
CA TYR A 66 15.45 16.30 -6.73
C TYR A 66 15.82 15.02 -6.01
N ARG A 67 16.25 15.13 -4.75
CA ARG A 67 16.79 13.99 -4.00
C ARG A 67 16.51 14.04 -2.50
N ILE A 68 16.47 12.86 -1.88
CA ILE A 68 16.74 12.68 -0.46
C ILE A 68 18.17 12.16 -0.27
N GLN A 69 18.80 12.56 0.84
CA GLN A 69 20.11 12.05 1.25
C GLN A 69 19.89 11.18 2.49
N ILE A 70 20.17 9.88 2.39
CA ILE A 70 20.01 8.97 3.53
C ILE A 70 21.16 9.20 4.51
N THR A 71 20.88 9.87 5.62
CA THR A 71 21.83 10.17 6.69
C THR A 71 21.28 9.76 8.05
N GLY A 72 22.16 9.41 8.98
CA GLY A 72 21.79 9.10 10.38
C GLY A 72 21.15 7.73 10.59
N VAL A 73 21.16 6.85 9.60
CA VAL A 73 20.62 5.49 9.70
C VAL A 73 21.58 4.45 9.09
N ALA A 74 21.62 3.26 9.69
CA ALA A 74 22.37 2.14 9.14
C ALA A 74 21.59 1.49 7.97
N LEU A 75 22.32 1.05 6.94
CA LEU A 75 21.81 0.24 5.85
C LEU A 75 22.49 -1.13 5.87
N PRO A 76 21.79 -2.23 5.49
CA PRO A 76 20.45 -2.27 4.91
C PRO A 76 19.32 -2.10 5.94
N ILE A 77 18.13 -1.68 5.48
CA ILE A 77 16.94 -1.61 6.33
C ILE A 77 16.29 -3.00 6.33
N GLU A 78 16.36 -3.69 7.47
CA GLU A 78 15.67 -4.96 7.67
C GLU A 78 14.36 -4.74 8.45
N PRO A 79 13.19 -5.03 7.84
CA PRO A 79 11.91 -4.94 8.54
C PRO A 79 11.82 -6.01 9.63
N ALA A 80 11.28 -5.65 10.79
CA ALA A 80 10.83 -6.65 11.76
C ALA A 80 9.59 -7.40 11.23
N GLU A 81 9.31 -8.58 11.80
CA GLU A 81 8.13 -9.36 11.42
C GLU A 81 6.84 -8.54 11.61
N GLY A 82 6.01 -8.48 10.56
CA GLY A 82 4.76 -7.70 10.55
C GLY A 82 4.94 -6.17 10.48
N GLU A 83 6.16 -5.68 10.25
CA GLU A 83 6.46 -4.26 10.10
C GLU A 83 6.50 -3.83 8.64
N GLN A 84 5.78 -2.75 8.32
CA GLN A 84 5.81 -2.11 7.01
C GLN A 84 6.78 -0.93 7.04
N VAL A 85 7.88 -1.04 6.30
CA VAL A 85 8.89 0.02 6.21
C VAL A 85 8.52 1.02 5.13
N LEU A 86 8.48 2.31 5.48
CA LEU A 86 8.28 3.40 4.53
C LEU A 86 9.58 4.20 4.38
N LEU A 87 10.04 4.37 3.15
CA LEU A 87 11.20 5.19 2.81
C LEU A 87 10.73 6.41 2.00
N LEU A 88 10.68 7.57 2.66
CA LEU A 88 9.99 8.75 2.19
C LEU A 88 10.91 9.96 2.05
N GLY A 89 10.52 10.87 1.17
CA GLY A 89 10.96 12.25 1.12
C GLY A 89 9.78 13.20 1.21
N TRP A 90 9.98 14.39 1.77
CA TRP A 90 8.97 15.45 1.78
C TRP A 90 9.46 16.69 1.03
N HIS A 91 8.63 17.21 0.12
CA HIS A 91 8.92 18.44 -0.61
C HIS A 91 7.97 19.55 -0.13
N GLU A 92 8.47 20.47 0.70
CA GLU A 92 7.62 21.47 1.38
C GLU A 92 6.84 22.36 0.43
N ASP A 93 7.51 22.92 -0.59
CA ASP A 93 6.88 23.94 -1.45
C ASP A 93 5.74 23.36 -2.32
N LEU A 94 5.81 22.06 -2.66
CA LEU A 94 4.80 21.35 -3.45
C LEU A 94 3.85 20.53 -2.58
N ARG A 95 4.15 20.40 -1.28
CA ARG A 95 3.39 19.62 -0.28
C ARG A 95 3.11 18.18 -0.72
N VAL A 96 4.14 17.50 -1.20
CA VAL A 96 4.05 16.10 -1.65
C VAL A 96 5.11 15.23 -1.00
N PHE A 97 4.78 13.95 -0.87
CA PHE A 97 5.72 12.91 -0.56
C PHE A 97 6.39 12.40 -1.84
N ALA A 98 7.66 12.03 -1.73
CA ALA A 98 8.25 11.02 -2.59
C ALA A 98 8.42 9.72 -1.79
N ALA A 99 8.27 8.57 -2.44
CA ALA A 99 8.51 7.27 -1.86
C ALA A 99 9.46 6.45 -2.71
N PHE A 100 10.29 5.66 -2.03
CA PHE A 100 11.33 4.82 -2.62
C PHE A 100 11.18 3.39 -2.10
N ASP A 101 11.62 2.42 -2.90
CA ASP A 101 11.52 1.01 -2.54
C ASP A 101 12.51 0.67 -1.41
N PRO A 102 12.04 0.35 -0.19
CA PRO A 102 12.94 0.01 0.91
C PRO A 102 13.74 -1.27 0.66
N THR A 103 13.31 -2.14 -0.26
CA THR A 103 13.93 -3.44 -0.54
C THR A 103 15.12 -3.39 -1.47
N LEU A 104 15.30 -2.31 -2.25
CA LEU A 104 16.38 -2.16 -3.22
C LEU A 104 17.69 -1.62 -2.61
N HIS A 105 17.66 -1.15 -1.37
CA HIS A 105 18.82 -0.59 -0.67
C HIS A 105 19.53 -1.60 0.23
N ARG A 106 19.67 -2.84 -0.26
CA ARG A 106 20.25 -3.99 0.47
C ARG A 106 21.78 -4.04 0.45
N ARG A 107 22.47 -3.19 -0.32
CA ARG A 107 23.94 -3.20 -0.40
C ARG A 107 24.55 -2.05 0.40
N PRO A 108 25.51 -2.32 1.30
CA PRO A 108 26.28 -1.28 1.97
C PRO A 108 27.00 -0.41 0.95
N SER A 109 26.80 0.90 1.02
CA SER A 109 27.59 1.89 0.29
C SER A 109 28.46 2.65 1.29
N PRO A 110 29.75 2.91 0.99
CA PRO A 110 30.61 3.73 1.85
C PRO A 110 30.19 5.21 1.89
N SER A 111 29.28 5.63 1.00
CA SER A 111 28.67 6.95 0.98
C SER A 111 27.16 6.86 1.20
N SER A 112 26.60 7.81 1.97
CA SER A 112 25.16 7.98 2.14
C SER A 112 24.45 7.97 0.79
N PRO A 113 23.62 6.97 0.48
CA PRO A 113 22.94 6.90 -0.81
C PRO A 113 22.00 8.08 -0.99
N SER A 114 22.01 8.63 -2.20
CA SER A 114 21.11 9.69 -2.63
C SER A 114 20.03 9.08 -3.51
N LEU A 115 18.76 9.25 -3.13
CA LEU A 115 17.62 8.72 -3.89
C LEU A 115 16.95 9.84 -4.64
N GLN A 116 16.73 9.64 -5.94
CA GLN A 116 16.41 10.70 -6.89
C GLN A 116 14.99 10.55 -7.44
N ILE A 117 14.34 11.69 -7.66
CA ILE A 117 13.04 11.79 -8.32
C ILE A 117 12.98 13.08 -9.17
N PRO A 118 12.47 13.02 -10.42
CA PRO A 118 12.31 14.22 -11.24
C PRO A 118 11.26 15.19 -10.68
N ILE A 119 11.51 16.51 -10.81
CA ILE A 119 10.58 17.57 -10.40
C ILE A 119 9.22 17.45 -11.07
N GLY A 120 9.17 17.06 -12.34
CA GLY A 120 7.91 16.89 -13.07
C GLY A 120 6.98 15.86 -12.41
N LYS A 121 7.53 14.85 -11.74
CA LYS A 121 6.73 13.85 -11.02
C LYS A 121 6.22 14.39 -9.68
N LEU A 122 7.01 15.22 -8.99
CA LEU A 122 6.56 15.94 -7.80
C LEU A 122 5.46 16.95 -8.13
N GLN A 123 5.60 17.68 -9.24
CA GLN A 123 4.59 18.63 -9.72
C GLN A 123 3.29 17.91 -10.13
N ALA A 124 3.39 16.79 -10.86
CA ALA A 124 2.22 15.96 -11.18
C ALA A 124 1.52 15.41 -9.91
N ALA A 125 2.28 15.13 -8.85
CA ALA A 125 1.69 14.75 -7.58
C ALA A 125 0.99 15.93 -6.88
N SER A 126 1.53 17.14 -6.98
CA SER A 126 0.92 18.33 -6.37
C SER A 126 -0.42 18.70 -6.99
N SER A 127 -0.69 18.28 -8.23
CA SER A 127 -2.00 18.42 -8.87
C SER A 127 -3.01 17.34 -8.44
N GLY A 128 -2.66 16.46 -7.49
CA GLY A 128 -3.58 15.48 -6.91
C GLY A 128 -3.34 14.01 -7.30
N SER A 129 -2.39 13.75 -8.20
CA SER A 129 -2.14 12.41 -8.75
C SER A 129 -1.09 11.63 -7.95
N LEU A 130 -1.05 10.31 -8.16
CA LEU A 130 0.10 9.49 -7.77
C LEU A 130 0.96 9.30 -9.02
N ALA A 131 2.18 9.84 -9.00
CA ALA A 131 3.08 9.85 -10.15
C ALA A 131 4.22 8.84 -9.95
N ARG A 132 4.38 7.92 -10.89
CA ARG A 132 5.43 6.89 -10.86
C ARG A 132 6.60 7.24 -11.78
N HIS A 133 7.81 6.91 -11.35
CA HIS A 133 9.04 7.03 -12.13
C HIS A 133 9.87 5.75 -11.99
N VAL A 134 10.02 5.03 -13.09
CA VAL A 134 10.92 3.87 -13.19
C VAL A 134 12.27 4.35 -13.72
N ARG A 135 13.34 4.10 -12.97
CA ARG A 135 14.70 4.45 -13.34
C ARG A 135 15.30 3.35 -14.23
N GLY A 136 16.33 3.69 -14.99
CA GLY A 136 17.00 2.73 -15.90
C GLY A 136 17.66 1.53 -15.21
N ASN A 137 17.83 1.56 -13.89
CA ASN A 137 18.30 0.44 -13.06
C ASN A 137 17.15 -0.43 -12.50
N GLY A 138 15.90 -0.19 -12.91
CA GLY A 138 14.71 -0.91 -12.43
C GLY A 138 14.13 -0.39 -11.11
N GLU A 139 14.76 0.60 -10.47
CA GLU A 139 14.28 1.22 -9.24
C GLU A 139 13.06 2.11 -9.53
N THR A 140 12.00 1.96 -8.72
CA THR A 140 10.78 2.76 -8.86
C THR A 140 10.65 3.77 -7.74
N ALA A 141 10.64 5.05 -8.10
CA ALA A 141 10.27 6.15 -7.22
C ALA A 141 8.81 6.58 -7.49
N LEU A 142 8.13 7.03 -6.45
CA LEU A 142 6.75 7.50 -6.51
C LEU A 142 6.67 8.90 -5.93
N ALA A 143 5.75 9.73 -6.41
CA ALA A 143 5.35 10.98 -5.79
C ALA A 143 3.84 10.98 -5.55
N PHE A 144 3.38 11.47 -4.39
CA PHE A 144 1.96 11.54 -4.08
C PHE A 144 1.64 12.62 -3.05
N PRO A 145 0.44 13.25 -3.11
CA PRO A 145 -0.02 14.19 -2.09
C PRO A 145 -0.52 13.46 -0.83
N PRO A 146 -0.64 14.15 0.31
CA PRO A 146 -1.11 13.57 1.57
C PRO A 146 -2.42 12.77 1.46
N SER A 147 -3.37 13.22 0.63
CA SER A 147 -4.65 12.53 0.40
C SER A 147 -4.53 11.13 -0.21
N LYS A 148 -3.39 10.80 -0.83
CA LYS A 148 -3.11 9.48 -1.43
C LYS A 148 -2.24 8.59 -0.54
N PHE A 149 -1.88 9.03 0.67
CA PHE A 149 -1.02 8.26 1.59
C PHE A 149 -1.60 6.87 1.89
N GLY A 150 -2.90 6.77 2.17
CA GLY A 150 -3.57 5.49 2.41
C GLY A 150 -3.55 4.55 1.19
N ARG A 151 -3.65 5.10 -0.04
CA ARG A 151 -3.51 4.31 -1.27
C ARG A 151 -2.09 3.76 -1.41
N TYR A 152 -1.08 4.57 -1.10
CA TYR A 152 0.30 4.13 -1.07
C TYR A 152 0.51 3.02 -0.03
N LEU A 153 0.01 3.19 1.20
CA LEU A 153 0.16 2.21 2.27
C LEU A 153 -0.47 0.86 1.92
N ALA A 154 -1.67 0.86 1.33
CA ALA A 154 -2.38 -0.34 0.93
C ALA A 154 -1.72 -1.12 -0.22
N ASN A 155 -0.97 -0.44 -1.10
CA ASN A 155 -0.47 -1.01 -2.36
C ASN A 155 1.05 -0.93 -2.53
N GLN A 156 1.81 -0.58 -1.50
CA GLN A 156 3.25 -0.31 -1.58
C GLN A 156 4.04 -1.38 -2.36
N PRO A 157 3.88 -2.71 -2.11
CA PRO A 157 4.65 -3.72 -2.84
C PRO A 157 4.38 -3.73 -4.36
N TYR A 158 3.14 -3.40 -4.75
CA TYR A 158 2.74 -3.36 -6.16
C TYR A 158 3.18 -2.07 -6.85
N LEU A 159 3.11 -0.94 -6.14
CA LEU A 159 3.45 0.37 -6.70
C LEU A 159 4.95 0.50 -6.99
N HIS A 160 5.81 -0.19 -6.22
CA HIS A 160 7.25 -0.24 -6.45
C HIS A 160 7.70 -1.37 -7.39
N ARG A 161 6.82 -2.31 -7.74
CA ARG A 161 7.13 -3.33 -8.74
C ARG A 161 7.34 -2.65 -10.10
N SER A 162 8.53 -2.83 -10.66
CA SER A 162 8.78 -2.53 -12.07
C SER A 162 7.87 -3.44 -12.90
N ALA A 163 6.89 -2.86 -13.60
CA ALA A 163 6.11 -3.61 -14.57
C ALA A 163 6.08 -2.81 -15.88
N GLU A 164 6.24 -3.53 -16.98
CA GLU A 164 5.99 -3.16 -18.38
C GLU A 164 4.50 -2.79 -18.62
N GLU A 165 3.82 -2.25 -17.61
CA GLU A 165 2.39 -1.97 -17.57
C GLU A 165 2.15 -0.47 -17.81
N PRO A 166 1.32 -0.11 -18.80
CA PRO A 166 1.13 1.26 -19.24
C PRO A 166 0.55 2.15 -18.13
N GLU A 167 0.91 3.45 -18.15
CA GLU A 167 0.42 4.46 -17.20
C GLU A 167 -1.13 4.50 -17.09
N SER A 168 -1.84 4.04 -18.14
CA SER A 168 -3.30 3.89 -18.15
C SER A 168 -3.84 2.96 -17.05
N SER A 169 -3.08 1.95 -16.62
CA SER A 169 -3.46 1.06 -15.53
C SER A 169 -3.43 1.77 -14.16
N LEU A 170 -2.61 2.83 -14.02
CA LEU A 170 -2.57 3.65 -12.81
C LEU A 170 -3.72 4.68 -12.74
N GLU A 171 -4.15 5.19 -13.90
CA GLU A 171 -5.31 6.09 -14.07
C GLU A 171 -6.65 5.35 -13.97
N ALA A 172 -6.75 4.11 -14.47
CA ALA A 172 -7.93 3.26 -14.30
C ALA A 172 -8.20 2.93 -12.82
N LEU A 173 -7.13 2.71 -12.04
CA LEU A 173 -7.18 2.64 -10.57
C LEU A 173 -7.43 4.02 -9.90
N GLY A 174 -7.58 5.09 -10.68
CA GLY A 174 -7.75 6.49 -10.27
C GLY A 174 -9.17 7.05 -10.39
N ARG A 175 -10.10 6.40 -11.09
CA ARG A 175 -11.53 6.79 -11.10
C ARG A 175 -12.29 6.12 -9.96
N THR A 176 -12.33 6.78 -8.80
CA THR A 176 -13.42 6.59 -7.84
C THR A 176 -14.54 7.56 -8.19
N GLU A 177 -15.80 7.12 -8.12
CA GLU A 177 -17.06 7.84 -8.37
C GLU A 177 -17.30 9.08 -7.49
N SER A 178 -16.31 9.95 -7.31
CA SER A 178 -16.42 11.12 -6.45
C SER A 178 -16.63 12.43 -7.22
N ASP A 179 -16.97 12.35 -8.52
CA ASP A 179 -17.11 13.53 -9.40
C ASP A 179 -18.45 13.56 -10.17
N SER A 180 -19.51 12.95 -9.63
CA SER A 180 -20.89 13.15 -10.13
C SER A 180 -21.76 13.89 -9.10
N PRO A 181 -22.49 14.94 -9.50
CA PRO A 181 -23.19 15.84 -8.58
C PRO A 181 -24.52 15.29 -8.01
N GLU A 182 -24.78 13.99 -8.05
CA GLU A 182 -26.15 13.46 -7.86
C GLU A 182 -26.50 12.87 -6.48
N VAL A 183 -25.58 12.84 -5.50
CA VAL A 183 -25.94 12.35 -4.14
C VAL A 183 -26.48 13.47 -3.24
N SER A 184 -27.68 13.93 -3.56
CA SER A 184 -28.56 14.67 -2.66
C SER A 184 -29.97 14.08 -2.68
N ASN A 185 -30.15 12.86 -2.13
CA ASN A 185 -31.40 12.40 -1.50
C ASN A 185 -31.34 10.90 -1.17
N VAL A 186 -30.86 10.53 0.02
CA VAL A 186 -31.22 9.21 0.61
C VAL A 186 -31.42 9.30 2.14
N ALA A 187 -31.21 10.45 2.77
CA ALA A 187 -31.24 10.57 4.23
C ALA A 187 -32.64 10.51 4.88
N SER A 188 -33.73 10.44 4.12
CA SER A 188 -35.10 10.68 4.63
C SER A 188 -36.08 9.50 4.56
N LEU A 189 -35.64 8.25 4.33
CA LEU A 189 -36.60 7.14 4.07
C LEU A 189 -36.60 5.94 5.03
N LEU A 190 -36.02 6.02 6.23
CA LEU A 190 -36.01 4.86 7.15
C LEU A 190 -36.35 5.25 8.59
N GLU A 191 -37.61 5.65 8.78
CA GLU A 191 -38.28 5.64 10.08
C GLU A 191 -39.35 4.54 10.07
N GLY A 192 -39.27 3.61 11.03
CA GLY A 192 -40.39 2.75 11.41
C GLY A 192 -40.27 1.28 11.02
N THR A 193 -39.61 0.46 11.86
CA THR A 193 -40.20 -0.71 12.56
C THR A 193 -39.11 -1.47 13.33
N ALA A 194 -39.47 -1.91 14.54
CA ALA A 194 -38.56 -2.37 15.58
C ALA A 194 -38.20 -3.87 15.50
N GLY A 195 -36.97 -4.21 15.92
CA GLY A 195 -36.66 -5.52 16.50
C GLY A 195 -35.31 -6.13 16.11
N GLY A 196 -34.34 -6.13 17.04
CA GLY A 196 -33.20 -7.07 17.06
C GLY A 196 -31.82 -6.50 16.70
N ARG A 197 -30.98 -6.28 17.72
CA ARG A 197 -29.58 -5.84 17.62
C ARG A 197 -28.68 -6.93 17.00
N PHE A 198 -28.11 -6.63 15.83
CA PHE A 198 -26.67 -6.75 15.57
C PHE A 198 -26.24 -5.52 14.79
N GLN A 199 -25.14 -4.89 15.21
CA GLN A 199 -24.59 -3.69 14.60
C GLN A 199 -24.11 -4.02 13.19
N ASP A 200 -24.91 -3.64 12.21
CA ASP A 200 -24.58 -3.74 10.78
C ASP A 200 -23.58 -2.62 10.45
N GLY A 201 -22.31 -2.88 10.79
CA GLY A 201 -21.18 -2.05 10.44
C GLY A 201 -20.85 -2.21 8.97
N GLN A 202 -21.24 -1.22 8.17
CA GLN A 202 -20.54 -0.81 6.94
C GLN A 202 -20.12 -1.94 6.00
N ARG A 203 -21.09 -2.48 5.26
CA ARG A 203 -20.85 -2.94 3.88
C ARG A 203 -20.61 -1.70 3.01
N PHE A 204 -19.40 -1.14 3.04
CA PHE A 204 -18.97 -0.14 2.07
C PHE A 204 -17.71 -0.65 1.34
N LEU A 205 -17.96 -1.13 0.12
CA LEU A 205 -17.08 -0.97 -1.05
C LEU A 205 -15.72 -1.69 -1.04
N GLN A 206 -15.72 -3.03 -1.09
CA GLN A 206 -14.69 -3.70 -1.89
C GLN A 206 -15.22 -3.75 -3.33
N SER A 207 -14.56 -3.05 -4.26
CA SER A 207 -14.87 -3.21 -5.69
C SER A 207 -14.69 -4.67 -6.08
N GLY A 208 -15.49 -5.17 -7.03
CA GLY A 208 -15.45 -6.56 -7.47
C GLY A 208 -14.05 -7.02 -7.89
N GLU A 209 -13.25 -6.10 -8.43
CA GLU A 209 -11.86 -6.32 -8.84
C GLU A 209 -10.92 -6.54 -7.64
N VAL A 210 -11.08 -5.79 -6.55
CA VAL A 210 -10.28 -5.97 -5.33
C VAL A 210 -10.60 -7.31 -4.67
N ARG A 211 -11.90 -7.68 -4.60
CA ARG A 211 -12.32 -8.98 -4.10
C ARG A 211 -11.74 -10.10 -4.96
N ARG A 212 -11.84 -9.98 -6.29
CA ARG A 212 -11.26 -10.95 -7.24
C ARG A 212 -9.75 -11.06 -7.11
N ALA A 213 -9.03 -9.97 -6.92
CA ALA A 213 -7.58 -10.00 -6.73
C ALA A 213 -7.17 -10.70 -5.42
N ILE A 214 -7.94 -10.48 -4.34
CA ILE A 214 -7.75 -11.17 -3.06
C ILE A 214 -8.02 -12.67 -3.21
N GLU A 215 -9.11 -13.05 -3.89
CA GLU A 215 -9.46 -14.44 -4.18
C GLU A 215 -8.37 -15.13 -5.02
N LEU A 216 -7.93 -14.51 -6.12
CA LEU A 216 -6.87 -15.03 -6.99
C LEU A 216 -5.55 -15.22 -6.22
N HIS A 217 -5.12 -14.22 -5.44
CA HIS A 217 -3.87 -14.34 -4.68
C HIS A 217 -3.95 -15.43 -3.61
N ALA A 218 -5.10 -15.56 -2.94
CA ALA A 218 -5.29 -16.61 -1.95
C ALA A 218 -5.25 -17.99 -2.61
N MET A 219 -5.88 -18.16 -3.78
CA MET A 219 -5.86 -19.41 -4.54
C MET A 219 -4.45 -19.76 -5.05
N ASP A 220 -3.70 -18.78 -5.55
CA ASP A 220 -2.31 -18.98 -5.98
C ASP A 220 -1.42 -19.41 -4.82
N THR A 221 -1.60 -18.80 -3.65
CA THR A 221 -0.85 -19.15 -2.43
C THR A 221 -1.19 -20.55 -1.95
N ALA A 222 -2.48 -20.91 -1.92
CA ALA A 222 -2.93 -22.24 -1.53
C ALA A 222 -2.42 -23.32 -2.50
N ARG A 223 -2.45 -23.03 -3.81
CA ARG A 223 -1.88 -23.90 -4.85
C ARG A 223 -0.39 -24.13 -4.63
N ALA A 224 0.39 -23.07 -4.49
CA ALA A 224 1.85 -23.16 -4.32
C ALA A 224 2.22 -23.97 -3.06
N TYR A 225 1.48 -23.80 -1.96
CA TYR A 225 1.66 -24.58 -0.74
C TYR A 225 1.42 -26.08 -0.99
N LEU A 226 0.29 -26.44 -1.60
CA LEU A 226 -0.06 -27.83 -1.89
C LEU A 226 0.91 -28.48 -2.88
N GLU A 227 1.34 -27.75 -3.91
CA GLU A 227 2.37 -28.22 -4.86
C GLU A 227 3.71 -28.46 -4.17
N CYS A 228 4.13 -27.57 -3.25
CA CYS A 228 5.34 -27.74 -2.44
C CYS A 228 5.26 -28.98 -1.53
N GLU A 229 4.07 -29.26 -0.98
CA GLU A 229 3.76 -30.48 -0.23
C GLU A 229 3.64 -31.73 -1.14
N GLY A 230 3.87 -31.61 -2.45
CA GLY A 230 3.91 -32.72 -3.40
C GLY A 230 2.54 -33.19 -3.87
N TRP A 231 1.54 -32.32 -3.87
CA TRP A 231 0.23 -32.57 -4.49
C TRP A 231 0.22 -32.07 -5.94
N ALA A 232 -0.49 -32.79 -6.81
CA ALA A 232 -0.87 -32.28 -8.12
C ALA A 232 -2.19 -31.49 -7.98
N VAL A 233 -2.15 -30.18 -8.22
CA VAL A 233 -3.25 -29.26 -7.95
C VAL A 233 -3.87 -28.75 -9.25
N GLU A 234 -5.20 -28.78 -9.32
CA GLU A 234 -6.00 -28.29 -10.44
C GLU A 234 -6.96 -27.20 -9.95
N ASP A 235 -7.06 -26.12 -10.71
CA ASP A 235 -8.06 -25.06 -10.48
C ASP A 235 -9.40 -25.49 -11.05
N VAL A 236 -10.39 -25.60 -10.19
CA VAL A 236 -11.75 -26.01 -10.56
C VAL A 236 -12.81 -24.99 -10.14
N SER A 237 -12.38 -23.83 -9.62
CA SER A 237 -13.23 -22.73 -9.11
C SER A 237 -14.30 -22.26 -10.11
N ALA A 238 -14.05 -22.41 -11.41
CA ALA A 238 -14.97 -22.01 -12.46
C ALA A 238 -16.14 -22.99 -12.70
N PHE A 239 -16.05 -24.25 -12.25
CA PHE A 239 -17.02 -25.30 -12.60
C PHE A 239 -17.29 -26.35 -11.49
N ALA A 240 -16.70 -26.19 -10.31
CA ALA A 240 -16.90 -27.06 -9.14
C ALA A 240 -17.37 -26.24 -7.92
N PRO A 241 -17.97 -26.89 -6.90
CA PRO A 241 -18.44 -26.20 -5.68
C PRO A 241 -17.31 -25.89 -4.68
N TYR A 242 -16.05 -25.94 -5.12
CA TYR A 242 -14.84 -25.65 -4.34
C TYR A 242 -13.75 -25.15 -5.31
N ASP A 243 -12.69 -24.54 -4.80
CA ASP A 243 -11.72 -23.81 -5.62
C ASP A 243 -10.64 -24.70 -6.25
N LEU A 244 -10.02 -25.59 -5.47
CA LEU A 244 -8.89 -26.41 -5.94
C LEU A 244 -9.15 -27.91 -5.71
N ARG A 245 -8.78 -28.73 -6.70
CA ARG A 245 -8.70 -30.18 -6.57
C ARG A 245 -7.24 -30.60 -6.47
N ALA A 246 -6.82 -31.14 -5.34
CA ALA A 246 -5.45 -31.62 -5.13
C ALA A 246 -5.41 -33.15 -5.05
N THR A 247 -4.49 -33.78 -5.79
CA THR A 247 -4.34 -35.24 -5.84
C THR A 247 -2.92 -35.68 -5.49
N LYS A 248 -2.80 -36.73 -4.67
CA LYS A 248 -1.51 -37.32 -4.28
C LYS A 248 -1.66 -38.82 -4.10
N GLY A 249 -1.23 -39.59 -5.10
CA GLY A 249 -1.47 -41.03 -5.17
C GLY A 249 -2.98 -41.33 -5.22
N ALA A 250 -3.49 -42.10 -4.26
CA ALA A 250 -4.92 -42.43 -4.15
C ALA A 250 -5.75 -41.39 -3.37
N ARG A 251 -5.12 -40.33 -2.85
CA ARG A 251 -5.81 -39.30 -2.04
C ARG A 251 -6.23 -38.13 -2.91
N VAL A 252 -7.44 -37.64 -2.67
CA VAL A 252 -8.02 -36.45 -3.31
C VAL A 252 -8.47 -35.49 -2.20
N LEU A 253 -8.10 -34.23 -2.31
CA LEU A 253 -8.58 -33.13 -1.48
C LEU A 253 -9.41 -32.17 -2.34
N HIS A 254 -10.54 -31.74 -1.80
CA HIS A 254 -11.34 -30.64 -2.31
C HIS A 254 -11.10 -29.45 -1.38
N VAL A 255 -10.59 -28.35 -1.94
CA VAL A 255 -10.09 -27.22 -1.15
C VAL A 255 -10.89 -25.97 -1.52
N GLU A 256 -11.53 -25.38 -0.50
CA GLU A 256 -12.16 -24.07 -0.55
C GLU A 256 -11.17 -23.05 0.03
N VAL A 257 -10.92 -21.95 -0.68
CA VAL A 257 -9.92 -20.95 -0.36
C VAL A 257 -10.62 -19.65 0.04
N LYS A 258 -10.53 -19.29 1.32
CA LYS A 258 -11.05 -18.01 1.81
C LYS A 258 -9.98 -16.93 1.70
N GLY A 259 -10.15 -16.05 0.73
CA GLY A 259 -9.33 -14.85 0.61
C GLY A 259 -9.54 -13.91 1.79
N THR A 260 -8.45 -13.54 2.47
CA THR A 260 -8.47 -12.57 3.56
C THR A 260 -7.30 -11.60 3.44
N THR A 261 -7.51 -10.38 3.91
CA THR A 261 -6.44 -9.38 4.11
C THR A 261 -6.03 -9.28 5.59
N SER A 262 -6.59 -10.13 6.46
CA SER A 262 -6.23 -10.27 7.87
C SER A 262 -5.14 -11.32 8.08
N SER A 263 -4.74 -11.58 9.33
CA SER A 263 -3.70 -12.55 9.71
C SER A 263 -4.02 -14.02 9.37
N GLY A 264 -5.23 -14.34 8.89
CA GLY A 264 -5.63 -15.72 8.59
C GLY A 264 -5.79 -16.62 9.83
N SER A 265 -5.65 -16.09 11.04
CA SER A 265 -5.76 -16.81 12.32
C SER A 265 -7.19 -17.19 12.70
N THR A 266 -8.17 -16.80 11.89
CA THR A 266 -9.59 -17.13 12.10
C THR A 266 -10.22 -17.34 10.73
N VAL A 267 -10.82 -18.52 10.53
CA VAL A 267 -11.57 -18.85 9.33
C VAL A 267 -13.05 -18.65 9.64
N LEU A 268 -13.70 -17.73 8.93
CA LEU A 268 -15.14 -17.54 9.02
C LEU A 268 -15.80 -18.60 8.15
N LEU A 269 -16.44 -19.58 8.80
CA LEU A 269 -17.20 -20.62 8.13
C LEU A 269 -18.69 -20.27 8.14
N THR A 270 -19.34 -20.40 6.99
CA THR A 270 -20.80 -20.38 6.93
C THR A 270 -21.37 -21.74 7.35
N ARG A 271 -22.63 -21.80 7.77
CA ARG A 271 -23.25 -23.00 8.39
C ARG A 271 -23.20 -24.27 7.48
N ASN A 272 -22.87 -24.13 6.20
CA ASN A 272 -22.82 -25.21 5.21
C ASN A 272 -21.38 -25.54 4.73
N GLU A 273 -20.33 -25.03 5.38
CA GLU A 273 -18.92 -25.18 4.95
C GLU A 273 -18.13 -26.27 5.69
N VAL A 274 -18.79 -27.26 6.32
CA VAL A 274 -18.15 -28.40 7.02
C VAL A 274 -18.83 -29.72 6.71
#